data_AF-A0A1A8DGX1-F1
#
_entry.id   AF-A0A1A8DGX1-F1
#
_cell.length_a   1.000
_cell.length_b   1.000
_cell.length_c   1.000
_cell.angle_alpha   90.00
_cell.angle_beta   90.00
_cell.angle_gamma   90.00
#
_symmetry.space_group_name_H-M   'P 1'
#
loop_
_entity.id
_entity.type
_entity.pdbx_description
1 polymer ?
#
loop_
_entity_poly.entity_id
_entity_poly.type
_entity_poly.pdbx_seq_one_letter_code
_entity_poly.pdbx_strand_id
1 'polypeptide(L)'
;RLCFSVGFVPVVKHVVSTLVGMYGLFVFFELHILWVALLSLLCYFILLLCRHSSSKGLFLSAVVLIYLLIGELHLIDVVTWHKIRGSQMVVAMKAISLAFDLDRRTVSSLPSLAEFLGYVFFIGSVVFGPWISFSCYKRAVDGTKLSWSWLGSSFLCLMKSQICLLVSTCIAPYLFPLFIPVYGNSVSQKWLRAYENAVSFHFSNYFVGHLSEATSMLAGSCFTEEK
;
A
#
# COMPACT_ATOMS: atom_id res chain seq x y z
N ARG A 1 9.75 -13.95 -8.87
CA ARG A 1 9.64 -13.85 -10.35
C ARG A 1 10.49 -14.92 -11.07
N LEU A 2 11.74 -15.17 -10.67
CA LEU A 2 12.57 -16.26 -11.23
C LEU A 2 11.89 -17.65 -11.22
N CYS A 3 11.14 -17.99 -10.16
CA CYS A 3 10.38 -19.25 -10.12
C CYS A 3 9.08 -19.26 -10.94
N PHE A 4 8.54 -18.10 -11.36
CA PHE A 4 7.22 -17.99 -12.02
C PHE A 4 7.29 -17.95 -13.55
N SER A 5 8.50 -17.86 -14.12
CA SER A 5 8.75 -18.06 -15.55
C SER A 5 8.70 -19.54 -15.96
N VAL A 6 8.70 -20.45 -14.98
CA VAL A 6 8.45 -21.88 -15.17
C VAL A 6 6.92 -22.05 -15.14
N GLY A 7 6.33 -22.76 -16.08
CA GLY A 7 4.89 -22.77 -16.39
C GLY A 7 3.98 -23.36 -15.29
N PHE A 8 3.95 -22.73 -14.12
CA PHE A 8 3.08 -23.09 -13.00
C PHE A 8 1.63 -22.72 -13.29
N VAL A 9 0.72 -23.56 -12.78
CA VAL A 9 -0.73 -23.33 -12.79
C VAL A 9 -1.06 -21.95 -12.20
N PRO A 10 -1.95 -21.16 -12.82
CA PRO A 10 -2.24 -19.77 -12.39
C PRO A 10 -2.61 -19.64 -10.91
N VAL A 11 -3.33 -20.62 -10.35
CA VAL A 11 -3.71 -20.67 -8.93
C VAL A 11 -2.48 -20.67 -8.00
N VAL A 12 -1.42 -21.39 -8.38
CA VAL A 12 -0.18 -21.47 -7.58
C VAL A 12 0.48 -20.10 -7.48
N LYS A 13 0.47 -19.32 -8.56
CA LYS A 13 1.02 -17.95 -8.55
C LYS A 13 0.29 -17.05 -7.56
N HIS A 14 -1.04 -17.14 -7.51
CA HIS A 14 -1.85 -16.37 -6.58
C HIS A 14 -1.66 -16.81 -5.13
N VAL A 15 -1.60 -18.12 -4.86
CA VAL A 15 -1.35 -18.64 -3.51
C VAL A 15 0.01 -18.21 -2.99
N VAL A 16 1.06 -18.31 -3.81
CA VAL A 16 2.40 -17.86 -3.40
C VAL A 16 2.42 -16.35 -3.18
N SER A 17 1.76 -15.55 -4.02
CA SER A 17 1.60 -14.11 -3.80
C SER A 17 0.93 -13.82 -2.45
N THR A 18 -0.16 -14.53 -2.13
CA THR A 18 -0.86 -14.42 -0.85
C THR A 18 0.05 -14.77 0.32
N LEU A 19 0.76 -15.90 0.26
CA LEU A 19 1.63 -16.34 1.36
C LEU A 19 2.79 -15.38 1.60
N VAL A 20 3.44 -14.91 0.53
CA VAL A 20 4.53 -13.92 0.64
C VAL A 20 4.01 -12.59 1.18
N GLY A 21 2.84 -12.15 0.72
CA GLY A 21 2.16 -10.96 1.23
C GLY A 21 1.80 -11.03 2.71
N MET A 22 1.18 -12.14 3.12
CA MET A 22 0.83 -12.42 4.51
C MET A 22 2.07 -12.51 5.39
N TYR A 23 3.15 -13.13 4.91
CA TYR A 23 4.42 -13.17 5.62
C TYR A 23 5.01 -11.77 5.80
N GLY A 24 5.02 -10.95 4.74
CA GLY A 24 5.49 -9.56 4.83
C GLY A 24 4.67 -8.72 5.82
N LEU A 25 3.35 -8.88 5.83
CA LEU A 25 2.49 -8.25 6.82
C LEU A 25 2.75 -8.76 8.24
N PHE A 26 3.01 -10.05 8.41
CA PHE A 26 3.30 -10.64 9.73
C PHE A 26 4.62 -10.12 10.30
N VAL A 27 5.65 -9.97 9.46
CA VAL A 27 6.94 -9.38 9.87
C VAL A 27 6.77 -7.93 10.33
N PHE A 28 5.85 -7.17 9.73
CA PHE A 28 5.67 -5.75 10.04
C PHE A 28 4.65 -5.46 11.15
N PHE A 29 3.55 -6.21 11.19
CA PHE A 29 2.41 -5.98 12.09
C PHE A 29 2.24 -7.07 13.15
N GLU A 30 3.10 -8.10 13.17
CA GLU A 30 3.01 -9.24 14.08
C GLU A 30 1.60 -9.88 14.05
N LEU A 31 0.97 -10.04 15.23
CA LEU A 31 -0.38 -10.60 15.36
C LEU A 31 -1.48 -9.65 14.85
N HIS A 32 -1.21 -8.36 14.67
CA HIS A 32 -2.21 -7.40 14.23
C HIS A 32 -2.63 -7.59 12.76
N ILE A 33 -1.90 -8.43 12.00
CA ILE A 33 -2.30 -8.90 10.67
C ILE A 33 -3.71 -9.53 10.66
N LEU A 34 -4.15 -10.12 11.77
CA LEU A 34 -5.47 -10.74 11.89
C LEU A 34 -6.61 -9.77 11.56
N TRP A 35 -6.46 -8.49 11.90
CA TRP A 35 -7.46 -7.46 11.59
C TRP A 35 -7.53 -7.15 10.09
N VAL A 36 -6.39 -7.12 9.42
CA VAL A 36 -6.32 -6.92 7.96
C VAL A 36 -6.88 -8.15 7.24
N ALA A 37 -6.56 -9.35 7.74
CA ALA A 37 -7.09 -10.61 7.25
C ALA A 37 -8.61 -10.69 7.41
N LEU A 38 -9.14 -10.31 8.57
CA LEU A 38 -10.58 -10.30 8.84
C LEU A 38 -11.33 -9.36 7.89
N LEU A 39 -10.81 -8.15 7.65
CA LEU A 39 -11.37 -7.22 6.66
C LEU A 39 -11.36 -7.84 5.25
N SER A 40 -10.28 -8.50 4.85
CA SER A 40 -10.20 -9.13 3.53
C SER A 40 -11.25 -10.25 3.34
N LEU A 41 -11.44 -11.09 4.37
CA LEU A 41 -12.43 -12.17 4.36
C LEU A 41 -13.86 -11.60 4.36
N LEU A 42 -14.12 -10.56 5.16
CA LEU A 42 -15.38 -9.84 5.17
C LEU A 42 -15.72 -9.29 3.77
N CYS A 43 -14.76 -8.62 3.13
CA CYS A 43 -14.93 -8.09 1.78
C CYS A 43 -15.29 -9.18 0.76
N TYR A 44 -14.58 -10.32 0.78
CA TYR A 44 -14.86 -11.42 -0.12
C TYR A 44 -16.23 -12.06 0.15
N PHE A 45 -16.59 -12.23 1.43
CA PHE A 45 -17.90 -12.75 1.83
C PHE A 45 -19.04 -11.86 1.32
N ILE A 46 -18.90 -10.54 1.44
CA ILE A 46 -19.87 -9.58 0.91
C ILE A 46 -19.95 -9.67 -0.62
N LEU A 47 -18.83 -9.78 -1.32
CA LEU A 47 -18.81 -9.95 -2.77
C LEU A 47 -19.52 -11.24 -3.21
N LEU A 48 -19.39 -12.33 -2.44
CA LEU A 48 -20.11 -13.57 -2.67
C LEU A 48 -21.62 -13.41 -2.44
N LEU A 49 -22.01 -12.77 -1.34
CA LEU A 49 -23.42 -12.55 -1.00
C LEU A 49 -24.11 -11.66 -2.04
N CYS A 50 -23.41 -10.62 -2.50
CA CYS A 50 -23.89 -9.69 -3.50
C CYS A 50 -23.61 -10.15 -4.94
N ARG A 51 -23.19 -11.39 -5.18
CA ARG A 51 -22.79 -11.89 -6.52
C ARG A 51 -23.84 -11.61 -7.60
N HIS A 52 -25.13 -11.70 -7.26
CA HIS A 52 -26.24 -11.49 -8.19
C HIS A 52 -26.83 -10.07 -8.17
N SER A 53 -26.36 -9.20 -7.26
CA SER A 53 -26.82 -7.81 -7.16
C SER A 53 -26.13 -6.92 -8.19
N SER A 54 -26.78 -5.86 -8.64
CA SER A 54 -26.21 -4.87 -9.54
C SER A 54 -25.45 -3.72 -8.83
N SER A 55 -25.51 -3.65 -7.49
CA SER A 55 -24.96 -2.55 -6.67
C SER A 55 -23.91 -3.02 -5.65
N LYS A 56 -23.04 -3.95 -6.04
CA LYS A 56 -22.04 -4.59 -5.15
C LYS A 56 -21.05 -3.57 -4.60
N GLY A 57 -20.58 -2.65 -5.44
CA GLY A 57 -19.60 -1.62 -5.10
C GLY A 57 -20.12 -0.66 -4.04
N LEU A 58 -21.36 -0.18 -4.19
CA LEU A 58 -21.98 0.70 -3.20
C LEU A 58 -22.18 0.00 -1.86
N PHE A 59 -22.72 -1.22 -1.88
CA PHE A 59 -22.96 -1.98 -0.66
C PHE A 59 -21.64 -2.33 0.06
N LEU A 60 -20.65 -2.85 -0.67
CA LEU A 60 -19.33 -3.15 -0.10
C LEU A 60 -18.67 -1.88 0.45
N SER A 61 -18.70 -0.78 -0.29
CA SER A 61 -18.13 0.50 0.17
C SER A 61 -18.78 0.98 1.47
N ALA A 62 -20.10 0.86 1.60
CA ALA A 62 -20.80 1.24 2.82
C ALA A 62 -20.37 0.37 4.01
N VAL A 63 -20.31 -0.96 3.84
CA VAL A 63 -19.91 -1.88 4.91
C VAL A 63 -18.44 -1.68 5.31
N VAL A 64 -17.54 -1.52 4.35
CA VAL A 64 -16.11 -1.26 4.61
C VAL A 64 -15.92 0.08 5.31
N LEU A 65 -16.67 1.13 4.91
CA LEU A 65 -16.63 2.43 5.58
C LEU A 65 -17.08 2.31 7.04
N ILE A 66 -18.20 1.62 7.29
CA ILE A 66 -18.70 1.38 8.66
C ILE A 66 -17.65 0.62 9.47
N TYR A 67 -17.05 -0.43 8.91
CA TYR A 67 -15.99 -1.19 9.58
C TYR A 67 -14.80 -0.31 9.97
N LEU A 68 -14.30 0.52 9.05
CA LEU A 68 -13.17 1.42 9.33
C LEU A 68 -13.53 2.49 10.36
N LEU A 69 -14.75 3.02 10.32
CA LEU A 69 -15.23 4.03 11.27
C LEU A 69 -15.43 3.47 12.67
N ILE A 70 -15.92 2.23 12.80
CA ILE A 70 -15.99 1.53 14.09
C ILE A 70 -14.57 1.25 14.60
N GLY A 71 -13.63 0.90 13.73
CA GLY A 71 -12.22 0.74 14.09
C GLY A 71 -11.59 2.02 14.64
N GLU A 72 -11.88 3.17 14.02
CA GLU A 72 -11.40 4.49 14.47
C GLU A 72 -12.06 4.94 15.79
N LEU A 73 -13.36 4.68 15.98
CA LEU A 73 -14.14 5.26 17.08
C LEU A 73 -14.35 4.34 18.28
N HIS A 74 -14.23 3.02 18.15
CA HIS A 74 -14.74 2.09 19.16
C HIS A 74 -13.89 0.87 19.48
N LEU A 75 -13.11 0.32 18.55
CA LEU A 75 -12.70 -1.09 18.69
C LEU A 75 -11.25 -1.38 19.05
N ILE A 76 -10.30 -0.44 18.95
CA ILE A 76 -8.88 -0.78 19.10
C ILE A 76 -8.12 0.34 19.83
N ASP A 77 -7.19 -0.05 20.69
CA ASP A 77 -6.21 0.87 21.29
C ASP A 77 -5.60 1.78 20.20
N VAL A 78 -5.61 3.08 20.46
CA VAL A 78 -5.26 4.13 19.49
C VAL A 78 -3.90 3.83 18.85
N VAL A 79 -2.93 3.38 19.64
CA VAL A 79 -1.58 3.03 19.15
C VAL A 79 -1.61 1.85 18.19
N THR A 80 -2.39 0.82 18.49
CA THR A 80 -2.51 -0.37 17.64
C THR A 80 -3.23 -0.05 16.34
N TRP A 81 -4.31 0.73 16.39
CA TRP A 81 -5.05 1.15 15.20
C TRP A 81 -4.19 1.99 14.27
N HIS A 82 -3.47 2.98 14.79
CA HIS A 82 -2.60 3.84 13.98
C HIS A 82 -1.52 3.05 13.23
N LYS A 83 -1.01 1.95 13.80
CA LYS A 83 -0.07 1.06 13.09
C LYS A 83 -0.72 0.41 11.87
N ILE A 84 -1.87 -0.23 12.03
CA ILE A 84 -2.49 -1.05 10.96
C ILE A 84 -3.36 -0.27 9.97
N ARG A 85 -3.76 0.96 10.31
CA ARG A 85 -4.67 1.81 9.54
C ARG A 85 -4.28 1.94 8.07
N GLY A 86 -3.00 2.20 7.80
CA GLY A 86 -2.51 2.36 6.42
C GLY A 86 -2.75 1.12 5.56
N SER A 87 -2.39 -0.06 6.07
CA SER A 87 -2.59 -1.32 5.34
C SER A 87 -4.08 -1.64 5.14
N GLN A 88 -4.91 -1.42 6.17
CA GLN A 88 -6.35 -1.62 6.06
C GLN A 88 -6.99 -0.72 5.00
N MET A 89 -6.58 0.54 4.90
CA MET A 89 -7.05 1.46 3.87
C MET A 89 -6.68 0.98 2.46
N VAL A 90 -5.47 0.46 2.25
CA VAL A 90 -5.07 -0.08 0.94
C VAL A 90 -5.91 -1.31 0.58
N VAL A 91 -6.12 -2.24 1.52
CA VAL A 91 -6.98 -3.41 1.33
C VAL A 91 -8.42 -3.01 1.01
N ALA A 92 -8.97 -2.04 1.75
CA ALA A 92 -10.30 -1.48 1.51
C ALA A 92 -10.42 -0.88 0.10
N MET A 93 -9.49 0.00 -0.29
CA MET A 93 -9.49 0.63 -1.61
C MET A 93 -9.42 -0.41 -2.74
N LYS A 94 -8.59 -1.44 -2.60
CA LYS A 94 -8.50 -2.54 -3.57
C LYS A 94 -9.80 -3.31 -3.70
N ALA A 95 -10.42 -3.67 -2.57
CA ALA A 95 -11.66 -4.44 -2.54
C ALA A 95 -12.83 -3.63 -3.12
N ILE A 96 -12.96 -2.35 -2.74
CA ILE A 96 -13.99 -1.43 -3.25
C ILE A 96 -13.82 -1.22 -4.76
N SER A 97 -12.59 -0.95 -5.23
CA SER A 97 -12.31 -0.82 -6.65
C SER A 97 -12.70 -2.07 -7.43
N LEU A 98 -12.34 -3.26 -6.94
CA LEU A 98 -12.72 -4.52 -7.58
C LEU A 98 -14.25 -4.69 -7.63
N ALA A 99 -14.96 -4.29 -6.59
CA ALA A 99 -16.42 -4.36 -6.56
C ALA A 99 -17.07 -3.44 -7.60
N PHE A 100 -16.56 -2.21 -7.76
CA PHE A 100 -17.03 -1.30 -8.80
C PHE A 100 -16.65 -1.77 -10.21
N ASP A 101 -15.49 -2.40 -10.38
CA ASP A 101 -15.09 -3.01 -11.64
C ASP A 101 -16.02 -4.18 -12.03
N LEU A 102 -16.45 -4.99 -11.06
CA LEU A 102 -17.45 -6.04 -11.26
C LEU A 102 -18.84 -5.48 -11.62
N ASP A 103 -19.25 -4.35 -11.03
CA ASP A 103 -20.52 -3.70 -11.36
C ASP A 103 -20.50 -3.08 -12.77
N ARG A 104 -19.36 -2.50 -13.18
CA ARG A 104 -19.15 -1.96 -14.53
C ARG A 104 -18.90 -3.05 -15.59
N ARG A 105 -18.82 -4.32 -15.19
CA ARG A 105 -18.48 -5.47 -16.05
C ARG A 105 -17.12 -5.32 -16.77
N THR A 106 -16.20 -4.54 -16.22
CA THR A 106 -14.81 -4.49 -16.71
C THR A 106 -14.08 -5.78 -16.38
N VAL A 107 -14.51 -6.46 -15.32
CA VAL A 107 -14.10 -7.82 -14.95
C VAL A 107 -15.28 -8.77 -15.21
N SER A 108 -15.06 -9.80 -16.04
CA SER A 108 -16.12 -10.66 -16.59
C SER A 108 -16.78 -11.59 -15.57
N SER A 109 -16.10 -11.92 -14.47
CA SER A 109 -16.62 -12.83 -13.44
C SER A 109 -15.97 -12.56 -12.08
N LEU A 110 -16.66 -12.98 -11.01
CA LEU A 110 -16.14 -12.90 -9.65
C LEU A 110 -14.83 -13.73 -9.57
N PRO A 111 -13.70 -13.12 -9.15
CA PRO A 111 -12.45 -13.86 -9.02
C PRO A 111 -12.55 -14.93 -7.93
N SER A 112 -11.78 -15.99 -8.10
CA SER A 112 -11.64 -17.03 -7.07
C SER A 112 -11.06 -16.46 -5.78
N LEU A 113 -11.30 -17.12 -4.64
CA LEU A 113 -10.75 -16.70 -3.35
C LEU A 113 -9.22 -16.54 -3.40
N ALA A 114 -8.52 -17.44 -4.10
CA ALA A 114 -7.07 -17.35 -4.26
C ALA A 114 -6.64 -16.12 -5.06
N GLU A 115 -7.32 -15.81 -6.18
CA GLU A 115 -7.06 -14.60 -6.96
C GLU A 115 -7.32 -13.32 -6.16
N PHE A 116 -8.43 -13.29 -5.41
CA PHE A 116 -8.81 -12.16 -4.57
C PHE A 116 -7.79 -11.93 -3.46
N LEU A 117 -7.46 -12.96 -2.68
CA LEU A 117 -6.48 -12.84 -1.60
C LEU A 117 -5.09 -12.49 -2.15
N GLY A 118 -4.69 -13.05 -3.30
CA GLY A 118 -3.40 -12.72 -3.91
C GLY A 118 -3.31 -11.27 -4.37
N TYR A 119 -4.43 -10.69 -4.84
CA TYR A 119 -4.55 -9.29 -5.22
C TYR A 119 -4.50 -8.36 -4.00
N VAL A 120 -5.30 -8.67 -2.98
CA VAL A 120 -5.39 -7.87 -1.75
C VAL A 120 -4.05 -7.87 -1.03
N PHE A 121 -3.46 -9.05 -0.84
CA PHE A 121 -2.17 -9.25 -0.16
C PHE A 121 -0.96 -9.14 -1.08
N PHE A 122 -1.08 -8.49 -2.25
CA PHE A 122 0.07 -8.32 -3.12
C PHE A 122 1.22 -7.57 -2.42
N ILE A 123 2.34 -8.27 -2.19
CA ILE A 123 3.47 -7.82 -1.34
C ILE A 123 3.99 -6.42 -1.67
N GLY A 124 4.08 -6.08 -2.96
CA GLY A 124 4.60 -4.78 -3.41
C GLY A 124 3.73 -3.60 -2.98
N SER A 125 2.50 -3.85 -2.53
CA SER A 125 1.55 -2.80 -2.18
C SER A 125 0.87 -2.94 -0.82
N VAL A 126 1.00 -4.09 -0.14
CA VAL A 126 0.15 -4.40 1.02
C VAL A 126 0.52 -3.62 2.30
N VAL A 127 1.79 -3.28 2.48
CA VAL A 127 2.28 -2.57 3.69
C VAL A 127 2.20 -1.05 3.50
N PHE A 128 2.83 -0.54 2.43
CA PHE A 128 2.94 0.90 2.15
C PHE A 128 2.57 1.29 0.72
N GLY A 129 1.97 0.37 -0.04
CA GLY A 129 1.72 0.49 -1.48
C GLY A 129 0.80 1.61 -1.92
N PRO A 130 0.95 2.12 -3.15
CA PRO A 130 -0.17 2.74 -3.83
C PRO A 130 -1.29 1.72 -4.06
N TRP A 131 -2.50 2.25 -4.23
CA TRP A 131 -3.60 1.46 -4.79
C TRP A 131 -3.23 1.03 -6.22
N ILE A 132 -3.45 -0.25 -6.53
CA ILE A 132 -3.30 -0.83 -7.86
C ILE A 132 -4.63 -1.45 -8.29
N SER A 133 -4.97 -1.34 -9.58
CA SER A 133 -6.16 -1.99 -10.13
C SER A 133 -5.97 -3.51 -10.28
N PHE A 134 -7.07 -4.25 -10.29
CA PHE A 134 -7.03 -5.72 -10.44
C PHE A 134 -6.39 -6.15 -11.77
N SER A 135 -6.63 -5.41 -12.85
CA SER A 135 -6.01 -5.66 -14.16
C SER A 135 -4.50 -5.46 -14.14
N CYS A 136 -4.00 -4.46 -13.40
CA CYS A 136 -2.57 -4.24 -13.21
C CYS A 136 -1.92 -5.40 -12.44
N TYR A 137 -2.59 -5.88 -11.39
CA TYR A 137 -2.16 -7.06 -10.64
C TYR A 137 -2.10 -8.33 -11.53
N LYS A 138 -3.14 -8.61 -12.33
CA LYS A 138 -3.12 -9.77 -13.25
C LYS A 138 -1.92 -9.70 -14.19
N ARG A 139 -1.69 -8.55 -14.82
CA ARG A 139 -0.51 -8.32 -15.68
C ARG A 139 0.82 -8.52 -14.94
N ALA A 140 0.90 -8.09 -13.68
CA ALA A 140 2.09 -8.28 -12.85
C ALA A 140 2.34 -9.77 -12.51
N VAL A 141 1.28 -10.57 -12.32
CA VAL A 141 1.36 -12.02 -12.08
C VAL A 141 1.67 -12.81 -13.35
N ASP A 142 1.14 -12.37 -14.49
CA ASP A 142 1.34 -13.01 -15.80
C ASP A 142 2.78 -12.85 -16.32
N GLY A 143 3.55 -11.93 -15.74
CA GLY A 143 5.00 -11.88 -15.89
C GLY A 143 5.46 -11.06 -17.10
N THR A 144 5.18 -9.75 -17.08
CA THR A 144 5.81 -8.81 -18.00
C THR A 144 7.34 -8.86 -17.89
N LYS A 145 8.02 -8.87 -19.06
CA LYS A 145 9.49 -8.81 -19.13
C LYS A 145 9.96 -7.50 -18.50
N LEU A 146 10.88 -7.59 -17.55
CA LEU A 146 11.50 -6.43 -16.93
C LEU A 146 12.55 -5.85 -17.87
N SER A 147 12.39 -4.59 -18.26
CA SER A 147 13.41 -3.87 -19.02
C SER A 147 14.50 -3.37 -18.08
N TRP A 148 15.70 -3.15 -18.62
CA TRP A 148 16.80 -2.52 -17.86
C TRP A 148 16.44 -1.10 -17.41
N SER A 149 15.65 -0.37 -18.22
CA SER A 149 15.11 0.95 -17.86
C SER A 149 14.27 0.87 -16.59
N TRP A 150 13.41 -0.13 -16.47
CA TRP A 150 12.58 -0.34 -15.29
C TRP A 150 13.38 -0.59 -14.01
N LEU A 151 14.42 -1.42 -14.08
CA LEU A 151 15.30 -1.67 -12.95
C LEU A 151 16.07 -0.41 -12.55
N GLY A 152 16.51 0.38 -13.54
CA GLY A 152 17.12 1.69 -13.33
C GLY A 152 16.18 2.68 -12.65
N SER A 153 14.92 2.77 -13.08
CA SER A 153 13.89 3.60 -12.45
C SER A 153 13.60 3.17 -11.00
N SER A 154 13.48 1.86 -10.76
CA SER A 154 13.30 1.32 -9.40
C SER A 154 14.48 1.67 -8.48
N PHE A 155 15.70 1.52 -8.97
CA PHE A 155 16.91 1.91 -8.24
C PHE A 155 16.94 3.42 -7.94
N LEU A 156 16.57 4.26 -8.92
CA LEU A 156 16.50 5.70 -8.72
C LEU A 156 15.45 6.10 -7.66
N CYS A 157 14.29 5.44 -7.64
CA CYS A 157 13.29 5.65 -6.59
C CYS A 157 13.80 5.22 -5.21
N LEU A 158 14.55 4.10 -5.11
CA LEU A 158 15.21 3.71 -3.86
C LEU A 158 16.24 4.74 -3.40
N MET A 159 17.05 5.28 -4.31
CA MET A 159 18.02 6.34 -3.98
C MET A 159 17.31 7.61 -3.47
N LYS A 160 16.26 8.06 -4.16
CA LYS A 160 15.44 9.20 -3.71
C LYS A 160 14.85 8.95 -2.32
N SER A 161 14.32 7.74 -2.08
CA SER A 161 13.80 7.33 -0.78
C SER A 161 14.87 7.45 0.32
N GLN A 162 16.07 6.89 0.12
CA GLN A 162 17.15 7.00 1.11
C GLN A 162 17.58 8.44 1.37
N ILE A 163 17.65 9.29 0.33
CA ILE A 163 17.94 10.73 0.50
C ILE A 163 16.84 11.39 1.35
N CYS A 164 15.56 11.10 1.10
CA CYS A 164 14.46 11.64 1.89
C CYS A 164 14.54 11.22 3.37
N LEU A 165 14.93 9.97 3.64
CA LEU A 165 15.14 9.47 5.01
C LEU A 165 16.27 10.22 5.72
N LEU A 166 17.42 10.37 5.03
CA LEU A 166 18.55 11.15 5.53
C LEU A 166 18.15 12.60 5.82
N VAL A 167 17.37 13.23 4.93
CA VAL A 167 16.89 14.60 5.14
C VAL A 167 15.99 14.69 6.37
N SER A 168 15.02 13.77 6.50
CA SER A 168 14.03 13.77 7.57
C SER A 168 14.64 13.52 8.96
N THR A 169 15.60 12.60 9.05
CA THR A 169 16.15 12.14 10.35
C THR A 169 17.50 12.79 10.69
N CYS A 170 18.37 13.00 9.70
CA CYS A 170 19.77 13.38 9.96
C CYS A 170 20.10 14.82 9.56
N ILE A 171 19.33 15.45 8.66
CA ILE A 171 19.61 16.81 8.21
C ILE A 171 18.67 17.80 8.88
N ALA A 172 17.35 17.58 8.85
CA ALA A 172 16.38 18.53 9.38
C ALA A 172 16.66 18.97 10.84
N PRO A 173 17.01 18.07 11.79
CA PRO A 173 17.30 18.48 13.17
C PRO A 173 18.59 19.30 13.34
N TYR A 174 19.53 19.20 12.39
CA TYR A 174 20.85 19.82 12.48
C TYR A 174 21.04 21.01 11.52
N LEU A 175 20.21 21.11 10.48
CA LEU A 175 20.27 22.16 9.47
C LEU A 175 19.98 23.54 10.08
N PHE A 176 18.94 23.64 10.92
CA PHE A 176 18.53 24.92 11.51
C PHE A 176 19.43 25.42 12.64
N PRO A 177 19.96 24.54 13.53
CA PRO A 177 21.01 24.94 14.48
C PRO A 177 22.29 25.46 13.81
N LEU A 178 22.65 24.92 12.64
CA LEU A 178 23.92 25.24 11.97
C LEU A 178 23.85 26.52 11.10
N PHE A 179 22.73 26.74 10.39
CA PHE A 179 22.58 27.89 9.49
C PHE A 179 22.06 29.17 10.17
N ILE A 180 21.49 29.07 11.38
CA ILE A 180 20.97 30.23 12.13
C ILE A 180 21.64 30.31 13.50
N PRO A 181 22.96 30.58 13.54
CA PRO A 181 23.60 30.90 14.79
C PRO A 181 23.20 32.33 15.23
N VAL A 182 22.59 32.42 16.41
CA VAL A 182 23.04 33.33 17.50
C VAL A 182 22.28 34.66 17.78
N TYR A 183 21.27 35.14 17.03
CA TYR A 183 20.49 36.33 17.49
C TYR A 183 18.99 36.33 17.10
N GLY A 184 18.30 35.21 17.34
CA GLY A 184 16.88 35.07 17.03
C GLY A 184 15.97 35.38 18.23
N ASN A 185 15.08 36.37 18.09
CA ASN A 185 13.99 36.64 19.05
C ASN A 185 13.14 35.37 19.28
N SER A 186 12.46 35.23 20.43
CA SER A 186 11.66 34.04 20.79
C SER A 186 10.62 33.59 19.74
N VAL A 187 10.16 34.54 18.91
CA VAL A 187 9.26 34.29 17.77
C VAL A 187 9.98 33.55 16.63
N SER A 188 11.21 33.94 16.28
CA SER A 188 11.99 33.30 15.21
C SER A 188 12.29 31.83 15.52
N GLN A 189 12.62 31.51 16.78
CA GLN A 189 12.86 30.14 17.22
C GLN A 189 11.62 29.26 17.12
N LYS A 190 10.43 29.80 17.38
CA LYS A 190 9.15 29.08 17.22
C LYS A 190 8.88 28.72 15.75
N TRP A 191 9.08 29.67 14.83
CA TRP A 191 8.88 29.43 13.39
C TRP A 191 9.89 28.45 12.83
N LEU A 192 11.14 28.49 13.29
CA LEU A 192 12.17 27.55 12.89
C LEU A 192 11.87 26.13 13.34
N ARG A 193 11.45 25.94 14.58
CA ARG A 193 11.00 24.63 15.07
C ARG A 193 9.76 24.12 14.31
N ALA A 194 8.84 25.02 13.95
CA ALA A 194 7.68 24.65 13.14
C ALA A 194 8.09 24.20 11.73
N TYR A 195 9.03 24.91 11.09
CA TYR A 195 9.55 24.56 9.78
C TYR A 195 10.37 23.27 9.80
N GLU A 196 11.20 23.06 10.83
CA GLU A 196 11.91 21.79 11.09
C GLU A 196 10.95 20.61 11.14
N ASN A 197 9.90 20.71 11.96
CA ASN A 197 8.88 19.68 12.07
C ASN A 197 8.15 19.44 10.75
N ALA A 198 7.81 20.50 10.02
CA ALA A 198 7.17 20.38 8.72
C ALA A 198 8.06 19.67 7.69
N VAL A 199 9.34 20.06 7.59
CA VAL A 199 10.32 19.42 6.70
C VAL A 199 10.46 17.94 7.07
N SER A 200 10.71 17.62 8.34
CA SER A 200 10.86 16.23 8.79
C SER A 200 9.62 15.38 8.46
N PHE A 201 8.42 15.93 8.67
CA PHE A 201 7.15 15.27 8.36
C PHE A 201 6.92 15.08 6.85
N HIS A 202 7.20 16.07 6.02
CA HIS A 202 7.01 15.94 4.57
C HIS A 202 8.02 14.95 3.95
N PHE A 203 9.29 15.02 4.35
CA PHE A 203 10.32 14.11 3.84
C PHE A 203 10.12 12.66 4.30
N SER A 204 9.59 12.41 5.49
CA SER A 204 9.24 11.04 5.90
C SER A 204 8.09 10.46 5.06
N ASN A 205 7.09 11.28 4.69
CA ASN A 205 6.04 10.86 3.76
C ASN A 205 6.60 10.59 2.35
N TYR A 206 7.50 11.43 1.85
CA TYR A 206 8.16 11.20 0.55
C TYR A 206 9.04 9.94 0.57
N PHE A 207 9.72 9.66 1.68
CA PHE A 207 10.48 8.43 1.88
C PHE A 207 9.59 7.19 1.67
N VAL A 208 8.46 7.13 2.37
CA VAL A 208 7.50 6.02 2.26
C VAL A 208 6.92 5.93 0.85
N GLY A 209 6.57 7.06 0.23
CA GLY A 209 6.05 7.12 -1.13
C GLY A 209 7.02 6.56 -2.18
N HIS A 210 8.29 6.98 -2.14
CA HIS A 210 9.30 6.48 -3.08
C HIS A 210 9.70 5.03 -2.81
N LEU A 211 9.74 4.59 -1.54
CA LEU A 211 9.97 3.20 -1.18
C LEU A 211 8.84 2.30 -1.71
N SER A 212 7.61 2.77 -1.59
CA SER A 212 6.40 2.12 -2.07
C SER A 212 6.35 2.00 -3.59
N GLU A 213 6.71 3.08 -4.30
CA GLU A 213 6.86 3.07 -5.76
C GLU A 213 7.94 2.07 -6.18
N ALA A 214 9.11 2.09 -5.53
CA ALA A 214 10.19 1.17 -5.83
C ALA A 214 9.82 -0.31 -5.58
N THR A 215 9.14 -0.62 -4.48
CA THR A 215 8.70 -1.99 -4.15
C THR A 215 7.57 -2.47 -5.06
N SER A 216 6.64 -1.57 -5.44
CA SER A 216 5.60 -1.84 -6.42
C SER A 216 6.17 -2.12 -7.80
N MET A 217 7.19 -1.33 -8.20
CA MET A 217 8.03 -1.62 -9.35
C MET A 217 8.63 -3.00 -9.13
N LEU A 218 9.56 -3.27 -8.23
CA LEU A 218 10.20 -4.60 -8.06
C LEU A 218 9.23 -5.82 -8.09
N ALA A 219 8.02 -5.67 -7.55
CA ALA A 219 6.98 -6.71 -7.58
C ALA A 219 6.35 -6.96 -8.97
N GLY A 220 6.46 -6.01 -9.89
CA GLY A 220 6.02 -6.12 -11.29
C GLY A 220 4.90 -5.19 -11.70
N SER A 221 4.44 -4.33 -10.78
CA SER A 221 3.30 -3.44 -10.98
C SER A 221 3.77 -2.03 -11.29
N CYS A 222 3.00 -1.29 -12.08
CA CYS A 222 3.17 0.16 -12.26
C CYS A 222 4.47 0.61 -12.98
N PHE A 223 4.75 0.08 -14.17
CA PHE A 223 5.54 0.84 -15.15
C PHE A 223 4.58 1.54 -16.10
N THR A 224 4.34 2.82 -15.86
CA THR A 224 3.88 3.74 -16.89
C THR A 224 5.13 4.50 -17.32
N GLU A 225 5.54 4.29 -18.56
CA GLU A 225 6.68 4.94 -19.21
C GLU A 225 6.44 6.46 -19.42
N GLU A 226 5.23 6.92 -19.08
CA GLU A 226 4.82 8.33 -19.04
C GLU A 226 5.03 8.93 -17.64
N LYS A 227 6.24 9.41 -17.36
CA LYS A 227 6.50 10.49 -16.41
C LYS A 227 7.60 11.38 -16.97
#